data_AF-A0A5C3KK02-F1
#
_entry.id   AF-A0A5C3KK02-F1
#
_cell.length_a   1.000
_cell.length_b   1.000
_cell.length_c   1.000
_cell.angle_alpha   90.00
_cell.angle_beta   90.00
_cell.angle_gamma   90.00
#
_symmetry.space_group_name_H-M   'P 1'
#
loop_
_entity.id
_entity.type
_entity.pdbx_description
1 polymer ?
#
loop_
_entity_poly.entity_id
_entity_poly.type
_entity_poly.pdbx_seq_one_letter_code
_entity_poly.pdbx_strand_id
1 'polypeptide(L)'
;MTKGTSSFGKRHTKTHTLCRRCGNRAFHRQHKTCAQCGYPAAKLRSFEWGQKAKRRKTTGTGRMKYLKGVSRRFKNGFRKHFCEEENRQGRCRVNAPTTVHLFFFVLYDPCIHAKIHTHAFTALHSHLSCRRAAYRSLVLETPIVR
;
A
#
# COMPACT_ATOMS: atom_id res chain seq x y z
N MET A 1 -38.10 43.96 13.63
CA MET A 1 -37.48 42.63 13.38
C MET A 1 -36.03 42.82 13.01
N THR A 2 -35.10 42.64 13.95
CA THR A 2 -33.66 42.85 13.69
C THR A 2 -33.03 41.57 13.16
N LYS A 3 -32.24 41.67 12.08
CA LYS A 3 -31.40 40.56 11.60
C LYS A 3 -30.18 40.39 12.52
N GLY A 4 -29.55 39.23 12.50
CA GLY A 4 -28.31 38.98 13.25
C GLY A 4 -28.54 38.37 14.64
N THR A 5 -27.81 38.85 15.66
CA THR A 5 -27.67 38.24 16.98
C THR A 5 -28.99 37.85 17.64
N SER A 6 -29.97 38.77 17.67
CA SER A 6 -31.29 38.53 18.26
C SER A 6 -32.08 37.41 17.57
N SER A 7 -31.82 37.16 16.28
CA SER A 7 -32.46 36.10 15.50
C SER A 7 -31.77 34.74 15.65
N PHE A 8 -30.47 34.70 15.99
CA PHE A 8 -29.71 33.45 16.11
C PHE A 8 -30.11 32.64 17.35
N GLY A 9 -30.46 33.30 18.46
CA GLY A 9 -30.92 32.63 19.68
C GLY A 9 -32.16 31.74 19.47
N LYS A 10 -32.99 32.07 18.46
CA LYS A 10 -34.21 31.30 18.13
C LYS A 10 -33.93 30.05 17.28
N ARG A 11 -32.70 29.79 16.82
CA ARG A 11 -32.38 28.71 15.85
C ARG A 11 -32.01 27.37 16.53
N HIS A 12 -32.91 26.85 17.36
CA HIS A 12 -32.69 25.59 18.09
C HIS A 12 -33.14 24.34 17.31
N THR A 13 -34.10 24.47 16.38
CA THR A 13 -34.62 23.35 15.58
C THR A 13 -33.64 22.93 14.48
N LYS A 14 -33.39 21.62 14.32
CA LYS A 14 -32.49 21.09 13.29
C LYS A 14 -33.26 20.61 12.06
N THR A 15 -32.86 21.09 10.88
CA THR A 15 -33.38 20.65 9.59
C THR A 15 -32.76 19.34 9.13
N HIS A 16 -31.45 19.15 9.37
CA HIS A 16 -30.70 17.97 8.91
C HIS A 16 -30.23 17.05 10.04
N THR A 17 -30.37 15.74 9.82
CA THR A 17 -29.83 14.66 10.66
C THR A 17 -28.86 13.78 9.86
N LEU A 18 -28.25 12.80 10.54
CA LEU A 18 -27.38 11.80 9.89
C LEU A 18 -28.20 10.93 8.93
N CYS A 19 -27.64 10.70 7.73
CA CYS A 19 -28.24 9.83 6.74
C CYS A 19 -27.70 8.40 6.86
N ARG A 20 -28.60 7.40 6.90
CA ARG A 20 -28.24 5.98 7.01
C ARG A 20 -27.31 5.47 5.89
N ARG A 21 -27.52 5.93 4.64
CA ARG A 21 -26.70 5.48 3.49
C ARG A 21 -25.28 6.04 3.48
N CYS A 22 -25.10 7.34 3.77
CA CYS A 22 -23.84 8.03 3.55
C CYS A 22 -23.13 8.52 4.82
N GLY A 23 -23.72 8.33 6.00
CA GLY A 23 -23.13 8.73 7.29
C GLY A 23 -22.99 10.25 7.52
N ASN A 24 -23.36 11.07 6.53
CA ASN A 24 -23.25 12.52 6.60
C ASN A 24 -24.53 13.16 7.18
N ARG A 25 -24.39 14.30 7.88
CA ARG A 25 -25.52 15.11 8.38
C ARG A 25 -26.16 15.91 7.23
N ALA A 26 -26.91 15.21 6.38
CA ALA A 26 -27.52 15.77 5.18
C ALA A 26 -28.96 15.31 4.96
N PHE A 27 -29.53 14.50 5.87
CA PHE A 27 -30.89 14.01 5.75
C PHE A 27 -31.89 15.06 6.25
N HIS A 28 -32.75 15.58 5.37
CA HIS A 28 -33.73 16.58 5.73
C HIS A 28 -34.92 15.96 6.48
N ARG A 29 -35.23 16.43 7.69
CA ARG A 29 -36.25 15.80 8.56
C ARG A 29 -37.69 15.94 8.05
N GLN A 30 -38.04 17.07 7.43
CA GLN A 30 -39.40 17.30 6.93
C GLN A 30 -39.60 16.60 5.58
N HIS A 31 -38.82 16.98 4.56
CA HIS A 31 -38.89 16.39 3.21
C HIS A 31 -38.38 14.94 3.09
N LYS A 32 -37.81 14.36 4.15
CA LYS A 32 -37.29 12.98 4.17
C LYS A 32 -36.31 12.64 3.05
N THR A 33 -35.57 13.63 2.56
CA THR A 33 -34.62 13.48 1.45
C THR A 33 -33.21 13.84 1.88
N CYS A 34 -32.21 13.08 1.43
CA CYS A 34 -30.81 13.37 1.70
C CYS A 34 -30.21 14.29 0.64
N ALA A 35 -29.78 15.47 1.05
CA ALA A 35 -29.13 16.44 0.18
C ALA A 35 -27.81 15.91 -0.40
N GLN A 36 -27.13 14.97 0.25
CA GLN A 36 -25.82 14.46 -0.20
C GLN A 36 -25.93 13.27 -1.16
N CYS A 37 -26.74 12.27 -0.83
CA CYS A 37 -26.79 11.00 -1.58
C CYS A 37 -28.12 10.75 -2.30
N GLY A 38 -29.17 11.54 -2.06
CA GLY A 38 -30.48 11.37 -2.68
C GLY A 38 -31.38 10.30 -2.06
N TYR A 39 -30.99 9.70 -0.92
CA TYR A 39 -31.87 8.77 -0.17
C TYR A 39 -33.24 9.44 0.09
N PRO A 40 -34.39 8.81 -0.21
CA PRO A 40 -34.64 7.38 -0.42
C PRO A 40 -34.42 6.83 -1.85
N ALA A 41 -34.10 7.66 -2.85
CA ALA A 41 -33.94 7.20 -4.23
C ALA A 41 -32.94 6.06 -4.35
N ALA A 42 -33.20 5.10 -5.26
CA ALA A 42 -32.32 3.95 -5.46
C ALA A 42 -30.93 4.38 -5.98
N LYS A 43 -30.90 5.28 -6.96
CA LYS A 43 -29.65 5.82 -7.52
C LYS A 43 -28.99 6.81 -6.56
N LEU A 44 -27.65 6.83 -6.57
CA LEU A 44 -26.89 7.84 -5.85
C LEU A 44 -26.96 9.18 -6.61
N ARG A 45 -27.18 10.27 -5.87
CA ARG A 45 -27.14 11.63 -6.43
C ARG A 45 -25.70 12.02 -6.82
N SER A 46 -25.48 12.28 -8.10
CA SER A 46 -24.24 12.82 -8.67
C SER A 46 -24.56 13.79 -9.80
N PHE A 47 -23.75 14.85 -9.95
CA PHE A 47 -23.88 15.83 -11.02
C PHE A 47 -22.53 16.07 -11.69
N GLU A 48 -22.54 16.34 -13.00
CA GLU A 48 -21.33 16.55 -13.81
C GLU A 48 -20.59 17.84 -13.45
N TRP A 49 -21.30 18.91 -13.11
CA TRP A 49 -20.67 20.15 -12.66
C TRP A 49 -19.91 20.01 -11.33
N GLY A 50 -20.14 18.92 -10.59
CA GLY A 50 -19.56 18.67 -9.27
C GLY A 50 -18.40 17.67 -9.26
N GLN A 51 -17.36 17.87 -10.07
CA GLN A 51 -16.25 16.90 -10.22
C GLN A 51 -15.55 16.56 -8.88
N LYS A 52 -15.32 17.56 -8.01
CA LYS A 52 -14.77 17.33 -6.66
C LYS A 52 -15.69 16.46 -5.79
N ALA A 53 -17.00 16.62 -5.93
CA ALA A 53 -17.98 15.84 -5.19
C ALA A 53 -18.00 14.37 -5.65
N LYS A 54 -17.82 14.12 -6.95
CA LYS A 54 -17.65 12.78 -7.51
C LYS A 54 -16.40 12.10 -6.97
N ARG A 55 -15.25 12.78 -7.00
CA ARG A 55 -13.97 12.24 -6.49
C ARG A 55 -14.04 11.78 -5.03
N ARG A 56 -14.80 12.46 -4.17
CA ARG A 56 -14.97 12.07 -2.76
C ARG A 56 -15.80 10.79 -2.54
N LYS A 57 -16.60 10.37 -3.52
CA LYS A 57 -17.55 9.25 -3.42
C LYS A 57 -17.23 8.09 -4.37
N THR A 58 -16.26 8.26 -5.25
CA THR A 58 -15.93 7.28 -6.28
C THR A 58 -15.42 5.97 -5.65
N THR A 59 -15.57 4.88 -6.40
CA THR A 59 -14.98 3.58 -6.07
C THR A 59 -13.48 3.74 -5.89
N GLY A 60 -12.93 3.26 -4.78
CA GLY A 60 -11.53 3.50 -4.41
C GLY A 60 -11.35 4.18 -3.06
N THR A 61 -12.33 5.00 -2.64
CA THR A 61 -12.23 5.80 -1.41
C THR A 61 -12.50 5.02 -0.12
N GLY A 62 -13.23 3.89 -0.21
CA GLY A 62 -13.62 3.07 0.93
C GLY A 62 -12.76 1.82 1.14
N ARG A 63 -13.22 0.90 1.98
CA ARG A 63 -12.49 -0.34 2.35
C ARG A 63 -12.30 -1.35 1.20
N MET A 64 -13.05 -1.22 0.10
CA MET A 64 -12.97 -2.11 -1.08
C MET A 64 -12.90 -3.61 -0.76
N LYS A 65 -13.63 -4.11 0.26
CA LYS A 65 -13.47 -5.48 0.79
C LYS A 65 -13.52 -6.57 -0.30
N TYR A 66 -14.43 -6.44 -1.25
CA TYR A 66 -14.52 -7.36 -2.39
C TYR A 66 -13.47 -7.03 -3.47
N LEU A 67 -13.55 -5.84 -4.05
CA LEU A 67 -12.72 -5.43 -5.20
C LEU A 67 -11.21 -5.52 -4.94
N LYS A 68 -10.76 -5.31 -3.70
CA LYS A 68 -9.33 -5.41 -3.30
C LYS A 68 -8.74 -6.78 -3.64
N GLY A 69 -9.52 -7.86 -3.49
CA GLY A 69 -9.06 -9.22 -3.77
C GLY A 69 -9.25 -9.67 -5.22
N VAL A 70 -10.06 -8.93 -6.00
CA VAL A 70 -10.46 -9.33 -7.36
C VAL A 70 -9.27 -9.32 -8.31
N SER A 71 -8.36 -8.34 -8.24
CA SER A 71 -7.18 -8.27 -9.11
C SER A 71 -6.26 -9.49 -8.94
N ARG A 72 -6.04 -9.94 -7.70
CA ARG A 72 -5.26 -11.16 -7.41
C ARG A 72 -5.98 -12.42 -7.91
N ARG A 73 -7.30 -12.52 -7.69
CA ARG A 73 -8.09 -13.66 -8.19
C ARG A 73 -8.11 -13.71 -9.72
N PHE A 74 -8.18 -12.56 -10.38
CA PHE A 74 -8.13 -12.44 -11.83
C PHE A 74 -6.79 -12.94 -12.37
N LYS A 75 -5.66 -12.50 -11.79
CA LYS A 75 -4.32 -13.02 -12.13
C LYS A 75 -4.20 -14.52 -11.92
N ASN A 76 -4.91 -15.07 -10.95
CA ASN A 76 -4.91 -16.50 -10.63
C ASN A 76 -5.97 -17.30 -11.41
N GLY A 77 -6.69 -16.69 -12.36
CA GLY A 77 -7.69 -17.36 -13.20
C GLY A 77 -8.98 -17.74 -12.47
N PHE A 78 -9.33 -17.04 -11.38
CA PHE A 78 -10.48 -17.35 -10.52
C PHE A 78 -10.57 -18.80 -10.06
N ARG A 79 -9.42 -19.48 -9.93
CA ARG A 79 -9.34 -20.83 -9.36
C ARG A 79 -10.05 -20.85 -8.01
N LYS A 80 -11.15 -21.60 -7.94
CA LYS A 80 -11.82 -21.96 -6.69
C LYS A 80 -10.99 -23.10 -6.13
N HIS A 81 -10.49 -22.97 -4.90
CA HIS A 81 -9.93 -24.13 -4.22
C HIS A 81 -11.12 -25.05 -3.94
N PHE A 82 -11.37 -26.01 -4.82
CA PHE A 82 -12.12 -27.18 -4.43
C PHE A 82 -11.22 -27.91 -3.43
N CYS A 83 -11.65 -27.96 -2.17
CA CYS A 83 -11.33 -29.11 -1.35
C CYS A 83 -12.21 -30.24 -1.91
N GLU A 84 -11.67 -31.06 -2.80
CA GLU A 84 -12.09 -32.46 -2.83
C GLU A 84 -11.56 -33.08 -1.54
N GLU A 85 -12.40 -33.14 -0.50
CA GLU A 85 -12.29 -34.25 0.44
C GLU A 85 -13.08 -35.42 -0.15
N GLU A 86 -12.46 -36.14 -1.07
CA GLU A 86 -12.54 -37.59 -1.06
C GLU A 86 -11.21 -38.19 -1.53
N ASN A 87 -10.18 -38.02 -0.71
CA ASN A 87 -9.28 -39.15 -0.48
C ASN A 87 -8.87 -39.15 0.99
N ARG A 88 -9.32 -40.22 1.66
CA ARG A 88 -9.18 -40.54 3.08
C ARG A 88 -7.72 -40.81 3.46
N GLN A 89 -6.81 -39.87 3.22
CA GLN A 89 -5.43 -39.91 3.67
C GLN A 89 -4.83 -38.50 3.58
N GLY A 90 -4.87 -37.79 4.71
CA GLY A 90 -4.23 -36.50 4.89
C GLY A 90 -2.71 -36.58 4.66
N ARG A 91 -2.28 -36.20 3.46
CA ARG A 91 -0.90 -35.76 3.25
C ARG A 91 -0.92 -34.53 2.35
N CYS A 92 -0.91 -33.36 2.97
CA CYS A 92 -0.27 -32.22 2.34
C CYS A 92 1.20 -32.64 2.13
N ARG A 93 1.54 -33.09 0.92
CA ARG A 93 2.93 -32.98 0.45
C ARG A 93 3.20 -31.48 0.35
N VAL A 94 3.59 -30.87 1.47
CA VAL A 94 4.68 -29.91 1.37
C VAL A 94 5.76 -30.67 0.61
N ASN A 95 6.07 -30.23 -0.61
CA ASN A 95 7.34 -30.57 -1.18
C ASN A 95 8.36 -30.01 -0.17
N ALA A 96 8.82 -30.88 0.72
CA ALA A 96 10.04 -30.66 1.45
C ALA A 96 11.09 -30.38 0.38
N PRO A 97 11.83 -29.26 0.42
CA PRO A 97 13.07 -29.21 -0.33
C PRO A 97 13.91 -30.36 0.22
N THR A 98 14.02 -31.42 -0.58
CA THR A 98 14.81 -32.60 -0.26
C THR A 98 16.20 -32.11 0.15
N THR A 99 16.50 -32.35 1.42
CA THR A 99 17.74 -32.11 2.16
C THR A 99 18.89 -32.96 1.61
N VAL A 100 19.15 -32.88 0.30
CA VAL A 100 20.24 -33.64 -0.35
C VAL A 100 21.06 -32.83 -1.36
N HIS A 101 20.77 -31.54 -1.58
CA HIS A 101 21.66 -30.66 -2.37
C HIS A 101 22.62 -29.78 -1.54
N LEU A 102 22.73 -30.03 -0.23
CA LEU A 102 23.79 -29.44 0.61
C LEU A 102 24.86 -30.46 1.02
N PHE A 103 25.05 -31.52 0.23
CA PHE A 103 26.24 -32.37 0.30
C PHE A 103 27.31 -31.98 -0.74
N PHE A 104 27.13 -30.87 -1.46
CA PHE A 104 28.12 -30.32 -2.40
C PHE A 104 28.64 -28.91 -2.00
N PHE A 105 28.23 -28.41 -0.83
CA PHE A 105 28.72 -27.14 -0.26
C PHE A 105 29.67 -27.37 0.94
N VAL A 106 30.23 -28.58 1.04
CA VAL A 106 31.33 -28.89 1.94
C VAL A 106 32.52 -29.26 1.07
N LEU A 107 33.17 -28.23 0.50
CA LEU A 107 34.56 -28.21 0.02
C LEU A 107 34.79 -26.95 -0.84
N TYR A 108 34.59 -25.75 -0.31
CA TYR A 108 35.40 -24.55 -0.64
C TYR A 108 34.95 -23.33 0.18
N ASP A 109 35.42 -23.24 1.42
CA ASP A 109 35.73 -21.96 2.07
C ASP A 109 36.51 -22.21 3.38
N PRO A 110 37.83 -22.46 3.32
CA PRO A 110 38.70 -22.43 4.50
C PRO A 110 39.18 -21.00 4.76
N CYS A 111 38.28 -20.12 5.18
CA CYS A 111 38.68 -19.02 6.06
C CYS A 111 38.55 -19.51 7.50
N ILE A 112 39.62 -19.35 8.28
CA ILE A 112 39.74 -19.60 9.73
C ILE A 112 40.28 -21.00 10.10
N HIS A 113 41.58 -21.27 9.90
CA HIS A 113 42.41 -21.93 10.94
C HIS A 113 43.95 -21.93 10.70
N ALA A 114 44.59 -20.78 10.48
CA ALA A 114 46.04 -20.61 10.64
C ALA A 114 46.36 -19.11 10.43
N LYS A 115 47.01 -18.34 11.31
CA LYS A 115 47.78 -18.61 12.51
C LYS A 115 47.66 -17.39 13.41
N ILE A 116 47.36 -17.65 14.66
CA ILE A 116 47.69 -16.83 15.80
C ILE A 116 49.23 -16.73 15.86
N HIS A 117 49.72 -15.56 16.28
CA HIS A 117 51.06 -15.27 16.79
C HIS A 117 52.19 -14.89 15.82
N THR A 118 52.60 -13.63 16.01
CA THR A 118 53.96 -13.12 16.19
C THR A 118 54.83 -12.86 14.97
N HIS A 119 55.01 -11.55 14.74
CA HIS A 119 56.27 -10.82 14.53
C HIS A 119 57.22 -11.24 13.40
N ALA A 120 57.74 -10.18 12.75
CA ALA A 120 58.78 -10.15 11.74
C ALA A 120 58.23 -10.48 10.34
N PHE A 121 58.32 -9.63 9.33
CA PHE A 121 59.49 -8.89 8.92
C PHE A 121 59.06 -7.64 8.15
N THR A 122 59.76 -6.57 8.46
CA THR A 122 59.83 -5.31 7.74
C THR A 122 60.16 -5.46 6.26
N ALA A 123 59.80 -4.40 5.53
CA ALA A 123 60.63 -3.73 4.53
C ALA A 123 60.33 -3.99 3.04
N LEU A 124 60.30 -2.86 2.31
CA LEU A 124 60.68 -2.65 0.90
C LEU A 124 59.70 -3.30 -0.11
N HIS A 125 59.18 -2.69 -1.16
CA HIS A 125 59.60 -1.62 -2.06
C HIS A 125 58.31 -1.32 -2.88
N SER A 126 57.83 -0.08 -2.97
CA SER A 126 58.08 0.83 -4.10
C SER A 126 57.95 0.20 -5.52
N HIS A 127 57.10 0.87 -6.31
CA HIS A 127 57.06 0.92 -7.78
C HIS A 127 56.27 -0.13 -8.60
N LEU A 128 55.59 0.46 -9.60
CA LEU A 128 54.97 -0.09 -10.82
C LEU A 128 53.46 -0.37 -10.72
N SER A 129 52.62 0.66 -10.89
CA SER A 129 52.18 1.21 -12.19
C SER A 129 51.04 0.40 -12.84
N CYS A 130 50.05 1.13 -13.36
CA CYS A 130 49.16 0.68 -14.43
C CYS A 130 48.04 -0.32 -14.08
N ARG A 131 46.85 0.17 -13.74
CA ARG A 131 45.75 0.42 -14.71
C ARG A 131 44.39 0.55 -14.00
N ARG A 132 43.60 1.50 -14.53
CA ARG A 132 42.16 1.73 -14.32
C ARG A 132 41.72 2.48 -13.07
N ALA A 133 42.15 3.74 -13.02
CA ALA A 133 41.23 4.84 -12.78
C ALA A 133 40.22 5.02 -13.93
N ALA A 134 39.17 5.79 -13.66
CA ALA A 134 38.17 6.37 -14.57
C ALA A 134 36.88 5.56 -14.83
N TYR A 135 35.94 5.62 -13.89
CA TYR A 135 34.75 6.49 -14.02
C TYR A 135 33.94 6.46 -12.73
N ARG A 136 34.36 7.27 -11.75
CA ARG A 136 33.59 7.60 -10.54
C ARG A 136 33.79 9.09 -10.31
N SER A 137 32.69 9.79 -10.02
CA SER A 137 32.58 11.14 -9.45
C SER A 137 33.00 12.35 -10.30
N LEU A 138 32.01 13.04 -10.88
CA LEU A 138 31.91 14.52 -10.93
C LEU A 138 30.41 14.85 -10.66
N VAL A 139 30.02 15.22 -9.43
CA VAL A 139 30.07 16.57 -8.80
C VAL A 139 28.98 17.47 -9.43
N LEU A 140 27.82 17.67 -8.78
CA LEU A 140 27.49 18.67 -7.74
C LEU A 140 27.74 20.14 -8.14
N GLU A 141 26.66 20.92 -8.01
CA GLU A 141 26.58 22.36 -7.69
C GLU A 141 26.74 23.45 -8.79
N THR A 142 25.58 24.04 -9.12
CA THR A 142 25.20 25.47 -9.27
C THR A 142 26.29 26.55 -9.39
N PRO A 143 26.04 27.62 -10.20
CA PRO A 143 25.55 28.87 -9.60
C PRO A 143 24.57 29.72 -10.46
N ILE A 144 24.17 30.84 -9.86
CA ILE A 144 23.10 31.82 -10.08
C ILE A 144 23.47 32.88 -11.16
N VAL A 145 22.44 33.58 -11.69
CA VAL A 145 22.39 34.94 -12.30
C VAL A 145 22.43 35.03 -13.84
N ARG A 146 21.26 35.23 -14.45
CA ARG A 146 20.83 36.49 -15.10
C ARG A 146 19.32 36.47 -15.33
#